data_AF-A0AAN9TQJ3-F1
#
_entry.id   AF-A0AAN9TQJ3-F1
#
_cell.length_a   1.000
_cell.length_b   1.000
_cell.length_c   1.000
_cell.angle_alpha   90.00
_cell.angle_beta   90.00
_cell.angle_gamma   90.00
#
_symmetry.space_group_name_H-M   'P 1'
#
loop_
_entity.id
_entity.type
_entity.pdbx_description
1 polymer ?
#
loop_
_entity_poly.entity_id
_entity_poly.type
_entity_poly.pdbx_seq_one_letter_code
_entity_poly.pdbx_strand_id
1 'polypeptide(L)'
;MELLFSKVQQNCDDNKDHTSTTFRAAFKTSVINNSGSKHSASAICENDDTEGLNSLKEILTEVQEFSPTNEQPEIPSGFELKPNQSKMSIQKYAYIAAFVARKLLKKFGTCATCQSQLLTPTIEEQHSLIEAKDFGNMLLAYPKAGFTRLFLEVSQIIHFFLPRICAQTQLVQTLGALINKYVTDKTFTCEHHNVCIFTLYKQLHISVYLHKWITSINRILSGKFSKTWNDEMKQKAQHYYDKSVARNKKVKQTKQPTASQTNEEWDEDDSEDPSFY
;
A
#
# COMPACT_ATOMS: atom_id res chain seq x y z
N MET A 1 -6.45 19.63 17.19
CA MET A 1 -5.31 19.75 16.25
C MET A 1 -4.56 21.07 16.42
N GLU A 2 -5.26 22.20 16.56
CA GLU A 2 -4.62 23.53 16.67
C GLU A 2 -3.64 23.64 17.85
N LEU A 3 -3.97 23.10 19.02
CA LEU A 3 -3.09 23.10 20.20
C LEU A 3 -1.74 22.37 19.96
N LEU A 4 -1.72 21.33 19.14
CA LEU A 4 -0.50 20.60 18.80
C LEU A 4 0.39 21.41 17.86
N PHE A 5 -0.23 22.06 16.86
CA PHE A 5 0.49 22.93 15.92
C PHE A 5 1.09 24.14 16.63
N SER A 6 0.38 24.76 17.57
CA SER A 6 0.91 25.86 18.38
C SER A 6 2.10 25.43 19.24
N LYS A 7 2.09 24.20 19.79
CA LYS A 7 3.19 23.65 20.60
C LYS A 7 4.43 23.33 19.76
N VAL A 8 4.23 22.87 18.52
CA VAL A 8 5.32 22.64 17.56
C VAL A 8 5.92 23.97 17.10
N GLN A 9 5.10 25.01 16.93
CA GLN A 9 5.57 26.36 16.61
C GLN A 9 6.35 27.00 17.76
N GLN A 10 5.96 26.78 19.02
CA GLN A 10 6.71 27.26 20.19
C GLN A 10 8.12 26.66 20.30
N ASN A 11 8.33 25.45 19.77
CA ASN A 11 9.65 24.81 19.72
C ASN A 11 10.52 25.27 18.53
N CYS A 12 9.96 26.11 17.64
CA CYS A 12 10.68 26.78 16.57
C CYS A 12 10.89 28.24 17.00
N ASP A 13 11.93 28.53 17.79
CA ASP A 13 12.27 29.92 18.17
C ASP A 13 12.39 30.81 16.93
N ASP A 14 11.51 31.83 16.85
CA ASP A 14 11.45 33.04 15.97
C ASP A 14 12.04 33.00 14.54
N ASN A 15 12.32 31.83 14.01
CA ASN A 15 12.96 31.66 12.72
C ASN A 15 11.85 31.59 11.66
N LYS A 16 11.63 32.72 10.99
CA LYS A 16 10.55 32.93 10.01
C LYS A 16 10.70 32.12 8.70
N ASP A 17 11.77 31.34 8.55
CA ASP A 17 11.91 30.39 7.45
C ASP A 17 11.44 28.98 7.85
N HIS A 18 10.15 28.75 7.67
CA HIS A 18 9.50 27.45 7.85
C HIS A 18 9.86 26.47 6.73
N THR A 19 11.08 25.96 6.75
CA THR A 19 11.43 24.82 5.89
C THR A 19 10.78 23.55 6.48
N SER A 20 10.27 22.65 5.63
CA SER A 20 9.63 21.38 6.02
C SER A 20 10.51 20.50 6.93
N THR A 21 11.82 20.66 6.83
CA THR A 21 12.83 20.03 7.69
C THR A 21 12.79 20.55 9.12
N THR A 22 12.68 21.86 9.33
CA THR A 22 12.59 22.49 10.66
C THR A 22 11.29 22.10 11.37
N PHE A 23 10.17 22.09 10.65
CA PHE A 23 8.90 21.59 11.18
C PHE A 23 8.99 20.11 11.60
N ARG A 24 9.62 19.27 10.78
CA ARG A 24 9.81 17.85 11.09
C ARG A 24 10.69 17.64 12.32
N ALA A 25 11.73 18.45 12.51
CA ALA A 25 12.58 18.40 13.69
C ALA A 25 11.82 18.86 14.95
N ALA A 26 11.12 19.99 14.90
CA ALA A 26 10.33 20.51 16.02
C ALA A 26 9.17 19.58 16.39
N PHE A 27 8.53 18.94 15.41
CA PHE A 27 7.50 17.92 15.64
C PHE A 27 8.07 16.71 16.38
N LYS A 28 9.23 16.19 15.95
CA LYS A 28 9.92 15.08 16.63
C LYS A 28 10.27 15.46 18.07
N THR A 29 10.85 16.64 18.29
CA THR A 29 11.22 17.13 19.62
C THR A 29 9.99 17.33 20.50
N SER A 30 8.88 17.83 19.96
CA SER A 30 7.63 18.00 20.72
C SER A 30 7.03 16.65 21.14
N VAL A 31 7.05 15.65 20.25
CA VAL A 31 6.63 14.27 20.56
C VAL A 31 7.53 13.65 21.63
N ILE A 32 8.84 13.84 21.55
CA ILE A 32 9.81 13.33 22.54
C ILE A 32 9.65 14.03 23.89
N ASN A 33 9.53 15.36 23.92
CA ASN A 33 9.38 16.12 25.16
C ASN A 33 8.06 15.81 25.88
N ASN A 34 6.97 15.57 25.13
CA ASN A 34 5.72 15.07 25.72
C ASN A 34 5.81 13.60 26.16
N SER A 35 6.71 12.80 25.57
CA SER A 35 6.90 11.39 25.95
C SER A 35 7.75 11.19 27.21
N GLY A 36 8.56 12.18 27.58
CA GLY A 36 9.42 12.13 28.77
C GLY A 36 8.76 12.66 30.05
N SER A 37 7.67 13.43 29.94
CA SER A 37 6.97 13.97 31.11
C SER A 37 5.81 13.07 31.52
N LYS A 38 5.84 12.54 32.74
CA LYS A 38 4.67 11.85 33.35
C LYS A 38 3.46 12.77 33.49
N HIS A 39 3.65 14.09 33.40
CA HIS A 39 2.59 15.08 33.43
C HIS A 39 2.92 16.21 32.45
N SER A 40 1.96 16.60 31.60
CA SER A 40 2.03 17.89 30.92
C SER A 40 2.03 19.02 31.96
N ALA A 41 2.79 20.10 31.70
CA ALA A 41 2.98 21.26 32.60
C ALA A 41 1.72 22.10 32.92
N SER A 42 0.52 21.53 32.80
CA SER A 42 -0.75 22.13 33.22
C SER A 42 -1.83 21.08 33.57
N ALA A 43 -1.46 19.83 33.85
CA ALA A 43 -2.42 18.80 34.25
C ALA A 43 -2.79 18.95 35.73
N ILE A 44 -4.06 19.17 36.02
CA ILE A 44 -4.63 19.15 37.36
C ILE A 44 -4.99 17.69 37.68
N CYS A 45 -4.43 17.18 38.77
CA CYS A 45 -4.57 15.85 39.35
C CYS A 45 -5.79 15.01 38.91
N GLU A 46 -5.55 13.97 38.10
CA GLU A 46 -6.07 12.60 38.28
C GLU A 46 -5.03 11.63 37.66
N ASN A 47 -4.65 10.58 38.39
CA ASN A 47 -3.73 9.55 37.87
C ASN A 47 -4.48 8.72 36.83
N ASP A 48 -4.38 9.11 35.57
CA ASP A 48 -4.91 8.32 34.48
C ASP A 48 -3.87 7.25 34.12
N ASP A 49 -4.01 6.05 34.70
CA ASP A 49 -3.26 4.84 34.34
C ASP A 49 -3.71 4.33 32.95
N THR A 50 -3.80 5.22 31.98
CA THR A 50 -4.05 4.85 30.60
C THR A 50 -2.74 4.47 29.94
N GLU A 51 -2.58 3.18 29.63
CA GLU A 51 -1.56 2.65 28.72
C GLU A 51 -1.81 3.14 27.28
N GLY A 52 -1.84 4.44 27.04
CA GLY A 52 -2.20 5.04 25.76
C GLY A 52 -1.15 4.86 24.65
N LEU A 53 0.02 4.29 24.95
CA LEU A 53 1.20 4.42 24.08
C LEU A 53 2.02 3.14 23.87
N ASN A 54 1.51 1.96 24.23
CA ASN A 54 2.15 0.68 23.87
C ASN A 54 2.35 0.54 22.34
N SER A 55 1.45 1.14 21.53
CA SER A 55 1.60 1.19 20.07
C SER A 55 2.75 2.06 19.58
N LEU A 56 3.10 3.14 20.31
CA LEU A 56 4.21 4.04 19.96
C LEU A 56 5.55 3.43 20.34
N LYS A 57 5.59 2.73 21.48
CA LYS A 57 6.74 1.91 21.87
C LYS A 57 6.94 0.77 20.86
N GLU A 58 5.89 0.05 20.44
CA GLU A 58 6.00 -0.94 19.36
C GLU A 58 6.55 -0.32 18.07
N ILE A 59 6.08 0.86 17.64
CA ILE A 59 6.61 1.54 16.44
C ILE A 59 8.09 1.92 16.58
N LEU A 60 8.52 2.35 17.78
CA LEU A 60 9.91 2.75 18.04
C LEU A 60 10.85 1.56 18.27
N THR A 61 10.33 0.43 18.75
CA THR A 61 11.12 -0.77 19.08
C THR A 61 11.08 -1.82 17.95
N GLU A 62 10.03 -1.86 17.13
CA GLU A 62 9.93 -2.69 15.90
C GLU A 62 10.53 -1.98 14.67
N VAL A 63 11.26 -0.86 14.82
CA VAL A 63 12.21 -0.43 13.78
C VAL A 63 13.37 -1.41 13.78
N GLN A 64 13.13 -2.59 13.21
CA GLN A 64 14.18 -3.40 12.64
C GLN A 64 14.99 -2.46 11.74
N GLU A 65 16.30 -2.38 11.99
CA GLU A 65 17.21 -1.48 11.30
C GLU A 65 17.08 -1.63 9.78
N PHE A 66 16.17 -0.89 9.16
CA PHE A 66 16.29 -0.51 7.76
C PHE A 66 17.28 0.64 7.73
N SER A 67 18.53 0.30 8.01
CA SER A 67 19.65 1.10 7.55
C SER A 67 19.45 1.27 6.04
N PRO A 68 19.38 2.50 5.51
CA PRO A 68 19.48 2.71 4.08
C PRO A 68 20.91 2.34 3.71
N THR A 69 21.17 1.05 3.51
CA THR A 69 22.46 0.60 3.01
C THR A 69 22.64 1.27 1.66
N ASN A 70 23.70 2.07 1.54
CA ASN A 70 24.12 2.72 0.31
C ASN A 70 24.72 1.70 -0.70
N GLU A 71 24.46 0.41 -0.47
CA GLU A 71 24.78 -0.67 -1.37
C GLU A 71 23.88 -0.53 -2.60
N GLN A 72 24.49 -0.56 -3.78
CA GLN A 72 23.71 -0.74 -5.00
C GLN A 72 22.83 -1.97 -4.79
N PRO A 73 21.51 -1.84 -4.97
CA PRO A 73 20.63 -2.97 -4.77
C PRO A 73 21.05 -4.10 -5.72
N GLU A 74 21.41 -5.25 -5.16
CA GLU A 74 21.61 -6.46 -5.95
C GLU A 74 20.32 -6.72 -6.73
N ILE A 75 20.40 -6.58 -8.05
CA ILE A 75 19.27 -6.84 -8.93
C ILE A 75 19.03 -8.35 -8.87
N PRO A 76 17.85 -8.81 -8.41
CA PRO A 76 17.55 -10.23 -8.32
C PRO A 76 17.76 -10.91 -9.68
N SER A 77 18.61 -11.93 -9.71
CA SER A 77 18.91 -12.71 -10.92
C SER A 77 17.76 -13.67 -11.26
N GLY A 78 17.75 -14.19 -12.49
CA GLY A 78 16.79 -15.22 -12.93
C GLY A 78 15.46 -14.71 -13.48
N PHE A 79 15.38 -13.45 -13.93
CA PHE A 79 14.21 -12.98 -14.66
C PHE A 79 14.25 -13.44 -16.12
N GLU A 80 13.19 -14.12 -16.57
CA GLU A 80 12.96 -14.46 -17.96
C GLU A 80 11.54 -14.03 -18.37
N LEU A 81 11.44 -13.42 -19.55
CA LEU A 81 10.15 -13.07 -20.15
C LEU A 81 9.41 -14.33 -20.56
N LYS A 82 8.19 -14.50 -20.05
CA LYS A 82 7.33 -15.63 -20.42
C LYS A 82 6.52 -15.26 -21.67
N PRO A 83 6.73 -15.94 -22.81
CA PRO A 83 6.02 -15.63 -24.05
C PRO A 83 4.54 -16.01 -23.99
N ASN A 84 4.20 -17.06 -23.23
CA ASN A 84 2.84 -17.60 -23.18
C ASN A 84 2.11 -17.12 -21.92
N GLN A 85 0.97 -16.47 -22.13
CA GLN A 85 0.04 -16.06 -21.09
C GLN A 85 -1.33 -16.63 -21.40
N SER A 86 -2.11 -16.93 -20.34
CA SER A 86 -3.48 -17.41 -20.54
C SER A 86 -4.32 -16.40 -21.32
N LYS A 87 -5.28 -16.87 -22.12
CA LYS A 87 -6.23 -16.01 -22.84
C LYS A 87 -6.89 -14.96 -21.93
N MET A 88 -7.30 -15.40 -20.74
CA MET A 88 -7.87 -14.53 -19.70
C MET A 88 -6.89 -13.43 -19.24
N SER A 89 -5.59 -13.75 -19.11
CA SER A 89 -4.56 -12.75 -18.77
C SER A 89 -4.41 -11.73 -19.89
N ILE A 90 -4.33 -12.18 -21.15
CA ILE A 90 -4.19 -11.31 -22.32
C ILE A 90 -5.36 -10.32 -22.38
N GLN A 91 -6.59 -10.80 -22.24
CA GLN A 91 -7.79 -9.95 -22.27
C GLN A 91 -7.80 -8.91 -21.13
N LYS A 92 -7.36 -9.29 -19.93
CA LYS A 92 -7.20 -8.34 -18.80
C LYS A 92 -6.14 -7.28 -19.10
N TYR A 93 -5.01 -7.67 -19.66
CA TYR A 93 -3.95 -6.73 -20.03
C TYR A 93 -4.38 -5.81 -21.17
N ALA A 94 -5.09 -6.31 -22.19
CA ALA A 94 -5.66 -5.50 -23.25
C ALA A 94 -6.60 -4.41 -22.69
N TYR A 95 -7.49 -4.78 -21.76
CA TYR A 95 -8.39 -3.80 -21.13
C TYR A 95 -7.64 -2.66 -20.41
N ILE A 96 -6.56 -2.98 -19.69
CA ILE A 96 -5.75 -1.97 -18.99
C ILE A 96 -4.88 -1.18 -20.00
N ALA A 97 -4.32 -1.86 -21.00
CA ALA A 97 -3.54 -1.24 -22.06
C ALA A 97 -4.38 -0.18 -22.80
N ALA A 98 -5.65 -0.46 -23.10
CA ALA A 98 -6.58 0.51 -23.69
C ALA A 98 -6.68 1.81 -22.87
N PHE A 99 -6.77 1.69 -21.55
CA PHE A 99 -6.80 2.83 -20.65
C PHE A 99 -5.49 3.64 -20.70
N VAL A 100 -4.34 2.96 -20.68
CA VAL A 100 -3.02 3.58 -20.76
C VAL A 100 -2.81 4.25 -22.13
N ALA A 101 -3.17 3.59 -23.23
CA ALA A 101 -3.11 4.13 -24.58
C ALA A 101 -3.90 5.43 -24.71
N ARG A 102 -5.15 5.48 -24.23
CA ARG A 102 -5.95 6.72 -24.24
C ARG A 102 -5.28 7.85 -23.46
N LYS A 103 -4.67 7.52 -22.32
CA LYS A 103 -3.99 8.53 -21.48
C LYS A 103 -2.69 9.03 -22.11
N LEU A 104 -1.98 8.18 -22.87
CA LEU A 104 -0.84 8.60 -23.70
C LEU A 104 -1.30 9.50 -24.84
N LEU A 105 -2.33 9.11 -25.60
CA LEU A 105 -2.83 9.90 -26.72
C LEU A 105 -3.32 11.29 -26.29
N LYS A 106 -3.93 11.42 -25.10
CA LYS A 106 -4.26 12.74 -24.52
C LYS A 106 -3.05 13.68 -24.37
N LYS A 107 -1.83 13.16 -24.29
CA LYS A 107 -0.59 13.95 -24.17
C LYS A 107 0.02 14.32 -25.52
N PHE A 108 -0.23 13.52 -26.56
CA PHE A 108 0.34 13.72 -27.90
C PHE A 108 -0.69 14.22 -28.94
N GLY A 109 -1.93 14.46 -28.51
CA GLY A 109 -2.99 14.97 -29.37
C GLY A 109 -3.42 13.99 -30.46
N THR A 110 -3.72 14.51 -31.65
CA THR A 110 -4.23 13.76 -32.81
C THR A 110 -3.12 13.18 -33.69
N CYS A 111 -1.99 12.79 -33.10
CA CYS A 111 -0.90 12.17 -33.85
C CYS A 111 -1.34 10.81 -34.42
N ALA A 112 -1.64 10.77 -35.73
CA ALA A 112 -2.15 9.58 -36.42
C ALA A 112 -1.20 8.37 -36.30
N THR A 113 0.11 8.59 -36.35
CA THR A 113 1.12 7.54 -36.19
C THR A 113 1.10 6.93 -34.79
N CYS A 114 1.05 7.76 -33.74
CA CYS A 114 0.95 7.26 -32.36
C CYS A 114 -0.38 6.53 -32.14
N GLN A 115 -1.48 7.04 -32.73
CA GLN A 115 -2.79 6.41 -32.65
C GLN A 115 -2.79 5.03 -33.32
N SER A 116 -2.24 4.90 -34.52
CA SER A 116 -2.19 3.62 -35.26
C SER A 116 -1.18 2.61 -34.72
N GLN A 117 -0.24 3.05 -33.88
CA GLN A 117 0.68 2.19 -33.12
C GLN A 117 0.03 1.68 -31.82
N LEU A 118 -0.74 2.52 -31.14
CA LEU A 118 -1.34 2.22 -29.83
C LEU A 118 -2.70 1.52 -29.93
N LEU A 119 -3.53 1.94 -30.89
CA LEU A 119 -4.92 1.52 -31.02
C LEU A 119 -5.17 0.89 -32.40
N THR A 120 -6.25 0.13 -32.48
CA THR A 120 -6.76 -0.47 -33.71
C THR A 120 -8.25 -0.20 -33.84
N PRO A 121 -8.78 0.06 -35.05
CA PRO A 121 -10.22 0.08 -35.28
C PRO A 121 -10.83 -1.32 -35.33
N THR A 122 -10.00 -2.36 -35.51
CA THR A 122 -10.46 -3.75 -35.67
C THR A 122 -10.52 -4.44 -34.32
N ILE A 123 -11.67 -5.06 -34.02
CA ILE A 123 -11.83 -5.90 -32.83
C ILE A 123 -11.17 -7.26 -33.09
N GLU A 124 -10.41 -7.75 -32.10
CA GLU A 124 -9.62 -8.98 -32.18
C GLU A 124 -9.93 -9.85 -30.95
N GLU A 125 -9.50 -11.11 -30.93
CA GLU A 125 -9.78 -12.05 -29.83
C GLU A 125 -9.29 -11.56 -28.45
N GLN A 126 -8.21 -10.78 -28.41
CA GLN A 126 -7.71 -10.16 -27.18
C GLN A 126 -8.66 -9.10 -26.59
N HIS A 127 -9.66 -8.64 -27.36
CA HIS A 127 -10.59 -7.58 -26.98
C HIS A 127 -11.89 -8.07 -26.35
N SER A 128 -12.12 -9.39 -26.20
CA SER A 128 -13.43 -9.89 -25.72
C SER A 128 -13.85 -9.30 -24.36
N LEU A 129 -12.90 -9.02 -23.46
CA LEU A 129 -13.21 -8.36 -22.17
C LEU A 129 -13.62 -6.89 -22.34
N ILE A 130 -13.03 -6.20 -23.32
CA ILE A 130 -13.39 -4.81 -23.65
C ILE A 130 -14.81 -4.81 -24.21
N GLU A 131 -15.07 -5.65 -25.21
CA GLU A 131 -16.36 -5.79 -25.87
C GLU A 131 -17.48 -6.11 -24.87
N ALA A 132 -17.27 -7.09 -23.99
CA ALA A 132 -18.23 -7.44 -22.93
C ALA A 132 -18.53 -6.29 -21.96
N LYS A 133 -17.62 -5.32 -21.80
CA LYS A 133 -17.79 -4.15 -20.94
C LYS A 133 -18.28 -2.90 -21.66
N ASP A 134 -18.15 -2.85 -22.98
CA ASP A 134 -18.55 -1.72 -23.80
C ASP A 134 -20.05 -1.77 -24.15
N PHE A 135 -20.70 -2.91 -23.91
CA PHE A 135 -22.11 -3.16 -24.20
C PHE A 135 -22.51 -2.76 -25.64
N GLY A 136 -21.57 -2.83 -26.58
CA GLY A 136 -21.78 -2.47 -27.99
C GLY A 136 -21.70 -0.98 -28.33
N ASN A 137 -21.41 -0.09 -27.37
CA ASN A 137 -21.42 1.37 -27.60
C ASN A 137 -20.12 1.91 -28.24
N MET A 138 -19.09 1.09 -28.42
CA MET A 138 -17.78 1.48 -28.96
C MET A 138 -17.14 2.70 -28.26
N LEU A 139 -17.43 2.90 -26.97
CA LEU A 139 -16.88 4.00 -26.18
C LEU A 139 -15.50 3.64 -25.62
N LEU A 140 -15.19 2.34 -25.57
CA LEU A 140 -13.89 1.85 -25.17
C LEU A 140 -12.91 1.81 -26.35
N ALA A 141 -11.64 2.08 -26.04
CA ALA A 141 -10.58 1.98 -27.03
C ALA A 141 -10.10 0.53 -27.14
N TYR A 142 -9.66 0.14 -28.33
CA TYR A 142 -9.14 -1.19 -28.63
C TYR A 142 -7.63 -1.09 -28.90
N PRO A 143 -6.77 -1.65 -28.02
CA PRO A 143 -5.32 -1.53 -28.17
C PRO A 143 -4.82 -2.42 -29.30
N LYS A 144 -3.76 -2.00 -29.99
CA LYS A 144 -3.13 -2.85 -31.01
C LYS A 144 -2.40 -4.03 -30.37
N ALA A 145 -2.38 -5.19 -31.03
CA ALA A 145 -1.67 -6.39 -30.55
C ALA A 145 -0.21 -6.14 -30.15
N GLY A 146 0.53 -5.36 -30.94
CA GLY A 146 1.92 -4.99 -30.63
C GLY A 146 2.03 -4.23 -29.30
N PHE A 147 1.12 -3.30 -29.04
CA PHE A 147 1.07 -2.55 -27.80
C PHE A 147 0.60 -3.41 -26.62
N THR A 148 -0.38 -4.30 -26.80
CA THR A 148 -0.78 -5.25 -25.76
C THR A 148 0.37 -6.17 -25.37
N ARG A 149 1.17 -6.65 -26.33
CA ARG A 149 2.35 -7.48 -26.06
C ARG A 149 3.39 -6.71 -25.25
N LEU A 150 3.71 -5.48 -25.67
CA LEU A 150 4.61 -4.59 -24.91
C LEU A 150 4.09 -4.36 -23.47
N PHE A 151 2.78 -4.16 -23.32
CA PHE A 151 2.15 -3.99 -22.02
C PHE A 151 2.36 -5.22 -21.13
N LEU A 152 2.18 -6.40 -21.70
CA LEU A 152 2.33 -7.67 -21.01
C LEU A 152 3.78 -7.91 -20.58
N GLU A 153 4.76 -7.64 -21.44
CA GLU A 153 6.20 -7.78 -21.13
C GLU A 153 6.61 -6.86 -19.96
N VAL A 154 6.24 -5.58 -20.03
CA VAL A 154 6.51 -4.62 -18.95
C VAL A 154 5.80 -5.02 -17.65
N SER A 155 4.57 -5.55 -17.75
CA SER A 155 3.83 -6.04 -16.58
C SER A 155 4.55 -7.20 -15.89
N GLN A 156 5.17 -8.11 -16.65
CA GLN A 156 5.94 -9.23 -16.08
C GLN A 156 7.17 -8.74 -15.33
N ILE A 157 7.89 -7.76 -15.89
CA ILE A 157 9.06 -7.14 -15.25
C ILE A 157 8.63 -6.51 -13.92
N ILE A 158 7.59 -5.68 -13.93
CA ILE A 158 7.10 -5.02 -12.71
C ILE A 158 6.66 -6.06 -11.68
N HIS A 159 5.88 -7.08 -12.07
CA HIS A 159 5.44 -8.12 -11.13
C HIS A 159 6.59 -8.91 -10.51
N PHE A 160 7.65 -9.17 -11.27
CA PHE A 160 8.81 -9.89 -10.75
C PHE A 160 9.65 -9.03 -9.82
N PHE A 161 9.99 -7.81 -10.23
CA PHE A 161 10.94 -6.98 -9.48
C PHE A 161 10.27 -6.23 -8.33
N LEU A 162 9.05 -5.70 -8.49
CA LEU A 162 8.43 -4.81 -7.51
C LEU A 162 8.47 -5.36 -6.06
N PRO A 163 8.05 -6.61 -5.76
CA PRO A 163 8.08 -7.11 -4.39
C PRO A 163 9.50 -7.18 -3.81
N ARG A 164 10.51 -7.39 -4.66
CA ARG A 164 11.92 -7.58 -4.27
C ARG A 164 12.66 -6.26 -4.05
N ILE A 165 12.22 -5.19 -4.72
CA ILE A 165 12.88 -3.88 -4.67
C ILE A 165 12.03 -2.78 -4.02
N CYS A 166 10.84 -3.12 -3.51
CA CYS A 166 9.89 -2.13 -2.98
C CYS A 166 10.39 -1.30 -1.80
N ALA A 167 11.39 -1.80 -1.05
CA ALA A 167 12.02 -1.07 0.06
C ALA A 167 13.11 -0.09 -0.39
N GLN A 168 13.54 -0.15 -1.65
CA GLN A 168 14.63 0.69 -2.16
C GLN A 168 14.17 2.13 -2.39
N THR A 169 15.10 3.07 -2.21
CA THR A 169 14.88 4.45 -2.65
C THR A 169 14.85 4.50 -4.18
N GLN A 170 14.16 5.50 -4.75
CA GLN A 170 14.08 5.69 -6.21
C GLN A 170 13.47 4.51 -6.99
N LEU A 171 12.48 3.82 -6.39
CA LEU A 171 11.80 2.67 -6.98
C LEU A 171 11.35 2.85 -8.44
N VAL A 172 10.81 4.02 -8.80
CA VAL A 172 10.33 4.30 -10.15
C VAL A 172 11.49 4.35 -11.15
N GLN A 173 12.61 4.94 -10.77
CA GLN A 173 13.82 5.01 -11.58
C GLN A 173 14.42 3.61 -11.77
N THR A 174 14.53 2.84 -10.70
CA THR A 174 15.04 1.45 -10.75
C THR A 174 14.17 0.56 -11.65
N LEU A 175 12.84 0.61 -11.51
CA LEU A 175 11.93 -0.10 -12.40
C LEU A 175 12.06 0.37 -13.87
N GLY A 176 12.22 1.68 -14.09
CA GLY A 176 12.45 2.24 -15.43
C GLY A 176 13.72 1.71 -16.09
N ALA A 177 14.81 1.59 -15.33
CA ALA A 177 16.08 1.02 -15.79
C ALA A 177 15.95 -0.48 -16.10
N LEU A 178 15.25 -1.24 -15.25
CA LEU A 178 14.98 -2.66 -15.48
C LEU A 178 14.13 -2.88 -16.74
N ILE A 179 13.13 -2.04 -16.98
CA ILE A 179 12.34 -2.12 -18.22
C ILE A 179 13.24 -1.90 -19.45
N ASN A 180 14.11 -0.90 -19.43
CA ASN A 180 15.05 -0.66 -20.53
C ASN A 180 16.01 -1.84 -20.75
N LYS A 181 16.40 -2.54 -19.69
CA LYS A 181 17.29 -3.70 -19.77
C LYS A 181 16.64 -4.88 -20.49
N TYR A 182 15.36 -5.15 -20.24
CA TYR A 182 14.68 -6.37 -20.72
C TYR A 182 13.76 -6.14 -21.92
N VAL A 183 13.38 -4.90 -22.22
CA VAL A 183 12.46 -4.57 -23.32
C VAL A 183 13.17 -3.73 -24.35
N THR A 184 13.29 -4.27 -25.56
CA THR A 184 13.68 -3.48 -26.73
C THR A 184 12.43 -2.87 -27.35
N ASP A 185 12.28 -1.56 -27.24
CA ASP A 185 11.14 -0.86 -27.85
C ASP A 185 11.23 -0.87 -29.37
N LYS A 186 10.35 -1.64 -30.00
CA LYS A 186 10.09 -1.63 -31.45
C LYS A 186 8.67 -1.16 -31.78
N THR A 187 7.90 -0.77 -30.78
CA THR A 187 6.47 -0.44 -30.95
C THR A 187 6.30 1.03 -31.33
N PHE A 188 7.14 1.89 -30.78
CA PHE A 188 7.06 3.33 -30.99
C PHE A 188 8.03 3.80 -32.07
N THR A 189 7.55 3.95 -33.30
CA THR A 189 8.35 4.41 -34.45
C THR A 189 7.99 5.81 -34.93
N CYS A 190 7.20 6.57 -34.16
CA CYS A 190 6.83 7.93 -34.53
C CYS A 190 8.04 8.88 -34.46
N GLU A 191 8.42 9.49 -35.58
CA GLU A 191 9.60 10.38 -35.67
C GLU A 191 9.52 11.60 -34.72
N HIS A 192 8.31 12.08 -34.43
CA HIS A 192 8.12 13.23 -33.53
C HIS A 192 8.09 12.87 -32.05
N HIS A 193 7.74 11.62 -31.70
CA HIS A 193 7.40 11.25 -30.32
C HIS A 193 8.10 10.00 -29.79
N ASN A 194 8.84 9.23 -30.60
CA ASN A 194 9.43 7.93 -30.21
C ASN A 194 10.20 7.95 -28.88
N VAL A 195 11.05 8.95 -28.63
CA VAL A 195 11.86 9.04 -27.40
C VAL A 195 10.99 9.39 -26.18
N CYS A 196 10.06 10.33 -26.33
CA CYS A 196 9.27 10.82 -25.21
C CYS A 196 8.08 9.90 -24.89
N ILE A 197 7.49 9.24 -25.89
CA ILE A 197 6.33 8.35 -25.71
C ILE A 197 6.70 7.12 -24.89
N PHE A 198 7.85 6.49 -25.15
CA PHE A 198 8.27 5.31 -24.39
C PHE A 198 8.60 5.67 -22.94
N THR A 199 9.24 6.81 -22.72
CA THR A 199 9.54 7.33 -21.38
C THR A 199 8.25 7.58 -20.59
N LEU A 200 7.28 8.26 -21.20
CA LEU A 200 5.99 8.55 -20.59
C LEU A 200 5.17 7.27 -20.35
N TYR A 201 5.20 6.34 -21.30
CA TYR A 201 4.57 5.03 -21.18
C TYR A 201 5.09 4.28 -19.95
N LYS A 202 6.41 4.17 -19.77
CA LYS A 202 7.02 3.52 -18.59
C LYS A 202 6.55 4.16 -17.29
N GLN A 203 6.61 5.49 -17.19
CA GLN A 203 6.17 6.22 -16.01
C GLN A 203 4.70 5.95 -15.67
N LEU A 204 3.83 6.03 -16.68
CA LEU A 204 2.41 5.78 -16.51
C LEU A 204 2.12 4.33 -16.13
N HIS A 205 2.79 3.38 -16.78
CA HIS A 205 2.66 1.96 -16.50
C HIS A 205 3.05 1.64 -15.06
N ILE A 206 4.25 2.07 -14.65
CA ILE A 206 4.75 1.89 -13.28
C ILE A 206 3.77 2.51 -12.27
N SER A 207 3.30 3.73 -12.51
CA SER A 207 2.35 4.41 -11.61
C SER A 207 1.05 3.65 -11.42
N VAL A 208 0.44 3.16 -12.52
CA VAL A 208 -0.79 2.36 -12.47
C VAL A 208 -0.59 1.08 -11.65
N TYR A 209 0.54 0.40 -11.85
CA TYR A 209 0.84 -0.84 -11.13
C TYR A 209 1.17 -0.63 -9.66
N LEU A 210 1.98 0.37 -9.34
CA LEU A 210 2.30 0.72 -7.96
C LEU A 210 1.04 1.05 -7.18
N HIS A 211 0.18 1.91 -7.74
CA HIS A 211 -1.07 2.27 -7.09
C HIS A 211 -1.95 1.04 -6.83
N LYS A 212 -2.09 0.16 -7.83
CA LYS A 212 -2.85 -1.09 -7.70
C LYS A 212 -2.24 -2.03 -6.65
N TRP A 213 -0.92 -2.17 -6.63
CA TRP A 213 -0.21 -3.06 -5.71
C TRP A 213 -0.30 -2.58 -4.26
N ILE A 214 -0.04 -1.29 -4.03
CA ILE A 214 -0.21 -0.64 -2.71
C ILE A 214 -1.66 -0.74 -2.24
N THR A 215 -2.64 -0.45 -3.11
CA THR A 215 -4.06 -0.60 -2.77
C THR A 215 -4.41 -2.04 -2.39
N SER A 216 -3.82 -3.02 -3.08
CA SER A 216 -4.00 -4.43 -2.73
C SER A 216 -3.45 -4.74 -1.33
N ILE A 217 -2.27 -4.23 -0.97
CA ILE A 217 -1.66 -4.42 0.35
C ILE A 217 -2.51 -3.75 1.43
N ASN A 218 -2.93 -2.50 1.22
CA ASN A 218 -3.76 -1.77 2.18
C ASN A 218 -5.10 -2.48 2.44
N ARG A 219 -5.68 -3.11 1.41
CA ARG A 219 -6.90 -3.92 1.56
C ARG A 219 -6.68 -5.18 2.40
N ILE A 220 -5.51 -5.82 2.27
CA ILE A 220 -5.12 -6.97 3.10
C ILE A 220 -4.96 -6.52 4.56
N LEU A 221 -4.19 -5.45 4.79
CA LEU A 221 -3.99 -4.86 6.12
C LEU A 221 -5.29 -4.41 6.80
N SER A 222 -6.33 -4.09 6.01
CA SER A 222 -7.65 -3.72 6.50
C SER A 222 -8.61 -4.91 6.69
N GLY A 223 -8.18 -6.14 6.40
CA GLY A 223 -9.04 -7.33 6.44
C GLY A 223 -10.11 -7.40 5.36
N LYS A 224 -10.10 -6.48 4.38
CA LYS A 224 -11.07 -6.43 3.28
C LYS A 224 -10.74 -7.42 2.15
N PHE A 225 -9.68 -8.21 2.34
CA PHE A 225 -9.17 -9.12 1.34
C PHE A 225 -8.28 -10.18 1.97
N SER A 226 -8.64 -11.46 1.80
CA SER A 226 -7.84 -12.60 2.24
C SER A 226 -7.77 -13.63 1.11
N LYS A 227 -6.55 -14.04 0.77
CA LYS A 227 -6.24 -15.09 -0.21
C LYS A 227 -4.83 -15.60 0.04
N THR A 228 -4.49 -16.80 -0.45
CA THR A 228 -3.11 -17.26 -0.59
C THR A 228 -2.38 -16.45 -1.68
N TRP A 229 -1.23 -15.88 -1.32
CA TRP A 229 -0.41 -15.02 -2.20
C TRP A 229 0.97 -15.63 -2.40
N ASN A 230 1.51 -15.55 -3.61
CA ASN A 230 2.91 -15.89 -3.91
C ASN A 230 3.87 -14.68 -3.73
N ASP A 231 3.34 -13.54 -3.30
CA ASP A 231 4.07 -12.29 -3.09
C ASP A 231 4.42 -12.18 -1.60
N GLU A 232 5.71 -12.17 -1.29
CA GLU A 232 6.23 -12.16 0.09
C GLU A 232 5.70 -10.96 0.90
N MET A 233 5.58 -9.77 0.27
CA MET A 233 5.06 -8.59 0.96
C MET A 233 3.58 -8.71 1.27
N LYS A 234 2.80 -9.36 0.39
CA LYS A 234 1.39 -9.65 0.69
C LYS A 234 1.21 -10.70 1.78
N GLN A 235 2.11 -11.69 1.85
CA GLN A 235 2.13 -12.66 2.96
C GLN A 235 2.45 -11.96 4.29
N LYS A 236 3.48 -11.10 4.32
CA LYS A 236 3.83 -10.28 5.48
C LYS A 236 2.65 -9.40 5.94
N ALA A 237 1.96 -8.76 4.99
CA ALA A 237 0.77 -7.96 5.29
C ALA A 237 -0.38 -8.79 5.88
N GLN A 238 -0.63 -9.99 5.36
CA GLN A 238 -1.64 -10.90 5.91
C GLN A 238 -1.29 -11.34 7.33
N HIS A 239 -0.05 -11.75 7.56
CA HIS A 239 0.43 -12.13 8.88
C HIS A 239 0.29 -10.99 9.91
N TYR A 240 0.62 -9.76 9.51
CA TYR A 240 0.43 -8.58 10.37
C TYR A 240 -1.04 -8.37 10.74
N TYR A 241 -1.95 -8.49 9.77
CA TYR A 241 -3.39 -8.39 10.02
C TYR A 241 -3.87 -9.48 11.00
N ASP A 242 -3.46 -10.72 10.78
CA ASP A 242 -3.86 -11.86 11.62
C ASP A 242 -3.37 -11.68 13.07
N LYS A 243 -2.13 -11.22 13.27
CA LYS A 243 -1.57 -10.86 14.59
C LYS A 243 -2.37 -9.74 15.25
N SER A 244 -2.78 -8.72 14.51
CA SER A 244 -3.60 -7.61 15.01
C SER A 244 -4.98 -8.08 15.47
N VAL A 245 -5.65 -8.93 14.67
CA VAL A 245 -6.94 -9.52 15.03
C VAL A 245 -6.83 -10.40 16.27
N ALA A 246 -5.78 -11.24 16.37
CA ALA A 246 -5.54 -12.08 17.54
C ALA A 246 -5.33 -11.26 18.83
N ARG A 247 -4.56 -10.16 18.75
CA ARG A 247 -4.39 -9.22 19.88
C ARG A 247 -5.73 -8.61 20.31
N ASN A 248 -6.52 -8.13 19.36
CA ASN A 248 -7.83 -7.52 19.66
C ASN A 248 -8.83 -8.52 20.27
N LYS A 249 -8.77 -9.80 19.91
CA LYS A 249 -9.57 -10.86 20.56
C LYS A 249 -9.16 -11.08 22.02
N LYS A 250 -7.85 -11.14 22.30
CA LYS A 250 -7.34 -11.30 23.67
C LYS A 250 -7.75 -10.13 24.56
N VAL A 251 -7.59 -8.89 24.09
CA VAL A 251 -8.00 -7.68 24.84
C VAL A 251 -9.49 -7.66 25.18
N LYS A 252 -10.35 -8.19 24.30
CA LYS A 252 -11.79 -8.30 24.57
C LYS A 252 -12.13 -9.37 25.61
N GLN A 253 -11.38 -10.48 25.65
CA GLN A 253 -11.57 -11.54 26.66
C GLN A 253 -11.10 -11.10 28.05
N THR A 254 -10.04 -10.31 28.15
CA THR A 254 -9.57 -9.76 29.45
C THR A 254 -10.49 -8.69 30.04
N LYS A 255 -11.40 -8.10 29.24
CA LYS A 255 -12.34 -7.05 29.67
C LYS A 255 -13.75 -7.56 30.06
N GLN A 256 -14.00 -8.86 30.02
CA GLN A 256 -15.21 -9.43 30.65
C GLN A 256 -14.91 -9.70 32.13
N PRO A 257 -15.62 -9.09 33.09
CA PRO A 257 -15.44 -9.42 34.49
C PRO A 257 -15.88 -10.86 34.71
N THR A 258 -15.04 -11.65 35.37
CA THR A 258 -15.46 -12.86 36.07
C THR A 258 -16.55 -12.45 37.06
N ALA A 259 -17.80 -12.76 36.74
CA ALA A 259 -18.86 -12.81 37.73
C ALA A 259 -18.56 -13.99 38.66
N SER A 260 -17.80 -13.72 39.72
CA SER A 260 -17.62 -14.63 40.84
C SER A 260 -18.98 -14.80 41.51
N GLN A 261 -19.54 -16.01 41.43
CA GLN A 261 -20.64 -16.42 42.29
C GLN A 261 -20.13 -16.40 43.74
N THR A 262 -20.61 -15.45 44.54
CA THR A 262 -20.60 -15.60 46.00
C THR A 262 -21.83 -16.43 46.36
N ASN A 263 -21.62 -17.69 46.73
CA ASN A 263 -22.60 -18.46 47.48
C ASN A 263 -22.71 -17.80 48.86
N GLU A 264 -23.83 -17.12 49.12
CA GLU A 264 -24.27 -16.86 50.49
C GLU A 264 -24.86 -18.15 51.04
N GLU A 265 -24.07 -18.80 51.87
CA GLU A 265 -24.44 -19.90 52.76
C GLU A 265 -25.33 -19.30 53.86
N TRP A 266 -26.62 -19.63 53.86
CA TRP A 266 -27.53 -19.32 54.95
C TRP A 266 -27.39 -20.44 55.97
N ASP A 267 -26.68 -20.17 57.06
CA ASP A 267 -26.69 -21.01 58.26
C ASP A 267 -28.08 -20.91 58.91
N GLU A 268 -28.88 -21.97 58.79
CA GLU A 268 -30.06 -22.22 59.61
C GLU A 268 -29.59 -22.69 61.00
N ASP A 269 -29.63 -21.77 61.97
CA ASP A 269 -29.39 -22.02 63.39
C ASP A 269 -30.69 -22.53 64.03
N ASP A 270 -30.93 -23.83 63.92
CA ASP A 270 -31.93 -24.58 64.70
C ASP A 270 -31.21 -25.18 65.93
N SER A 271 -31.22 -24.43 67.04
CA SER A 271 -30.94 -25.00 68.37
C SER A 271 -32.21 -24.96 69.21
N GLU A 272 -32.82 -26.13 69.33
CA GLU A 272 -33.96 -26.44 70.19
C GLU A 272 -33.67 -26.16 71.67
N ASP A 273 -34.67 -25.55 72.30
CA ASP A 273 -34.93 -25.37 73.72
C ASP A 273 -34.95 -26.71 74.49
N PRO A 274 -34.38 -26.76 75.72
CA PRO A 274 -35.00 -27.59 76.75
C PRO A 274 -35.12 -26.85 78.09
N SER A 275 -36.25 -26.18 78.28
CA SER A 275 -37.27 -26.46 79.29
C SER A 275 -36.93 -26.43 80.80
N PHE A 276 -37.87 -25.80 81.52
CA PHE A 276 -38.40 -26.08 82.87
C PHE A 276 -37.90 -25.30 84.11
N TYR A 277 -38.90 -24.62 84.68
CA TYR A 277 -39.08 -23.96 85.99
C TYR A 277 -38.60 -22.52 86.18
#